data_AF-A0A3D1ZH77-F1
#
_entry.id   AF-A0A3D1ZH77-F1
#
_cell.length_a   1.000
_cell.length_b   1.000
_cell.length_c   1.000
_cell.angle_alpha   90.00
_cell.angle_beta   90.00
_cell.angle_gamma   90.00
#
_symmetry.space_group_name_H-M   'P 1'
#
loop_
_entity.id
_entity.type
_entity.pdbx_description
1 polymer ?
#
loop_
_entity_poly.entity_id
_entity_poly.type
_entity_poly.pdbx_seq_one_letter_code
_entity_poly.pdbx_strand_id
1 'polypeptide(L)' 'EFMPQIGTLSGNPVAAVAGLKTLEILRREGTYDRIFATGARIKNALQKLLDEAEIPAKVIGEASLFDVFFTESDV' A
#
# COMPACT_ATOMS: atom_id res chain seq x y z
N GLU A 1 -33.59 -9.60 10.27
CA GLU A 1 -33.24 -9.40 11.69
C GLU A 1 -32.19 -8.30 11.78
N PHE A 2 -32.31 -7.34 12.71
CA PHE A 2 -31.34 -6.24 12.86
C PHE A 2 -30.27 -6.67 13.87
N MET A 3 -29.00 -6.68 13.46
CA MET A 3 -27.87 -6.96 14.35
C MET A 3 -27.23 -5.63 14.79
N PRO A 4 -27.28 -5.27 16.09
CA PRO A 4 -26.64 -4.06 16.56
C PRO A 4 -25.12 -4.19 16.46
N GLN A 5 -24.47 -3.29 15.72
CA GLN A 5 -23.01 -3.17 15.68
C GLN A 5 -22.56 -2.18 16.76
N ILE A 6 -22.03 -2.68 17.87
CA ILE A 6 -21.61 -1.88 19.03
C ILE A 6 -20.08 -1.95 19.16
N GLY A 7 -19.44 -0.80 19.33
CA GLY A 7 -18.02 -0.72 19.65
C GLY A 7 -17.69 0.64 20.28
N THR A 8 -17.04 0.63 21.45
CA THR A 8 -16.79 1.84 22.28
C THR A 8 -16.10 2.97 21.52
N LEU A 9 -15.22 2.63 20.57
CA LEU A 9 -14.45 3.60 19.80
C LEU A 9 -14.94 3.80 18.37
N SER A 10 -16.00 3.08 17.97
CA SER A 10 -16.59 3.23 16.64
C SER A 10 -17.16 4.64 16.49
N GLY A 11 -16.70 5.38 15.48
CA GLY A 11 -17.16 6.74 15.22
C GLY A 11 -16.66 7.80 16.22
N ASN A 12 -15.60 7.51 16.99
CA ASN A 12 -15.05 8.52 17.89
C ASN A 12 -14.62 9.79 17.14
N PRO A 13 -14.79 11.01 17.72
CA PRO A 13 -14.59 12.27 17.00
C PRO A 13 -13.18 12.44 16.43
N VAL A 14 -12.16 11.89 17.10
CA VAL A 14 -10.76 12.00 16.66
C VAL A 14 -10.56 11.23 15.35
N ALA A 15 -10.98 9.96 15.32
CA ALA A 15 -10.88 9.13 14.12
C ALA A 15 -11.75 9.68 12.98
N ALA A 16 -12.94 10.20 13.28
CA ALA A 16 -13.84 10.76 12.28
C ALA A 16 -13.22 11.99 11.57
N VAL A 17 -12.70 12.95 12.34
CA VAL A 17 -12.09 14.17 11.79
C VAL A 17 -10.79 13.84 11.03
N ALA A 18 -9.95 12.96 11.58
CA ALA A 18 -8.73 12.52 10.89
C ALA A 18 -9.04 11.77 9.58
N GLY A 19 -10.06 10.89 9.59
CA GLY A 19 -10.52 10.16 8.41
C GLY A 19 -11.06 11.10 7.33
N LEU A 20 -11.91 12.07 7.68
CA LEU A 20 -12.41 13.07 6.74
C LEU A 20 -11.27 13.84 6.07
N LYS A 21 -10.29 14.29 6.86
CA LYS A 21 -9.14 15.03 6.32
C LYS A 21 -8.25 14.14 5.45
N THR A 22 -8.08 12.88 5.82
CA THR A 22 -7.34 11.89 5.02
C THR A 22 -7.99 11.72 3.65
N LEU A 23 -9.31 11.52 3.60
CA LEU A 23 -10.05 11.39 2.34
C LEU A 23 -10.02 12.66 1.50
N GLU A 24 -10.09 13.84 2.12
CA GLU A 24 -9.92 15.13 1.42
C GLU A 24 -8.54 15.21 0.74
N ILE A 25 -7.47 14.84 1.45
CA ILE A 25 -6.11 14.85 0.91
C ILE A 25 -5.96 13.85 -0.23
N LEU A 26 -6.46 12.61 -0.04
CA LEU A 26 -6.36 11.56 -1.05
C LEU A 26 -7.13 11.89 -2.33
N ARG A 27 -8.18 12.71 -2.25
CA ARG A 27 -8.96 13.18 -3.42
C ARG A 27 -8.28 14.29 -4.22
N ARG A 28 -7.18 14.86 -3.74
CA ARG A 28 -6.46 15.90 -4.48
C ARG A 28 -5.92 15.33 -5.78
N GLU A 29 -6.04 16.10 -6.86
CA GLU A 29 -5.56 15.73 -8.19
C GLU A 29 -4.09 15.28 -8.15
N GLY A 30 -3.78 14.20 -8.87
CA GLY A 30 -2.43 13.63 -8.95
C GLY A 30 -1.94 12.88 -7.71
N THR A 31 -2.73 12.80 -6.63
CA THR A 31 -2.29 12.09 -5.41
C THR A 31 -2.05 10.60 -5.68
N TYR A 32 -3.00 9.91 -6.30
CA TYR A 32 -2.86 8.50 -6.63
C TYR A 32 -1.80 8.26 -7.71
N ASP A 33 -1.75 9.11 -8.74
CA ASP A 33 -0.70 9.02 -9.78
C ASP A 33 0.69 9.08 -9.16
N ARG A 34 0.89 10.00 -8.21
CA ARG A 34 2.16 10.13 -7.49
C ARG A 34 2.45 8.91 -6.61
N ILE A 35 1.44 8.37 -5.91
CA ILE A 35 1.59 7.17 -5.08
C ILE A 35 2.03 5.98 -5.95
N PHE A 36 1.34 5.75 -7.06
CA PHE A 36 1.65 4.63 -7.96
C PHE A 36 2.98 4.82 -8.69
N ALA A 37 3.30 6.03 -9.16
CA ALA A 37 4.59 6.31 -9.79
C ALA A 37 5.77 6.11 -8.81
N THR A 38 5.62 6.57 -7.57
CA THR A 38 6.64 6.40 -6.53
C THR A 38 6.81 4.93 -6.18
N GLY A 39 5.70 4.24 -5.96
CA GLY A 39 5.67 2.83 -5.61
C GLY A 39 6.28 1.93 -6.70
N ALA A 40 5.90 2.13 -7.96
CA ALA A 40 6.46 1.41 -9.10
C ALA A 40 7.97 1.65 -9.23
N ARG A 41 8.43 2.88 -9.03
CA ARG A 41 9.87 3.20 -9.04
C ARG A 41 10.63 2.41 -7.98
N ILE A 42 10.11 2.34 -6.75
CA ILE A 42 10.77 1.62 -5.65
C ILE A 42 10.72 0.11 -5.92
N LYS A 43 9.55 -0.43 -6.26
CA LYS A 43 9.35 -1.86 -6.55
C LYS A 43 10.32 -2.35 -7.64
N ASN A 44 10.37 -1.64 -8.77
CA ASN A 44 11.21 -2.01 -9.91
C ASN A 44 12.70 -1.86 -9.58
N ALA A 45 13.08 -0.83 -8.84
CA ALA A 45 14.47 -0.65 -8.41
C ALA A 45 14.90 -1.79 -7.47
N LEU A 46 14.03 -2.21 -6.56
CA LEU A 46 14.32 -3.31 -5.63
C LEU A 46 14.52 -4.64 -6.37
N GLN A 47 13.64 -4.98 -7.32
CA GLN A 47 13.84 -6.18 -8.16
C GLN A 47 15.17 -6.11 -8.91
N LYS A 48 15.45 -4.97 -9.56
CA LYS A 48 16.69 -4.77 -10.30
C LYS A 48 17.93 -4.98 -9.42
N LEU A 49 17.94 -4.43 -8.21
CA LEU A 49 19.08 -4.57 -7.29
C LEU A 49 19.27 -6.01 -6.81
N LEU A 50 18.19 -6.75 -6.61
CA LEU A 50 18.26 -8.18 -6.25
C LEU A 50 18.82 -9.00 -7.41
N ASP A 51 18.38 -8.71 -8.64
CA ASP A 51 18.88 -9.34 -9.86
C ASP A 51 20.39 -9.05 -10.07
N GLU A 52 20.81 -7.79 -9.91
CA GLU A 52 22.23 -7.38 -10.02
C GLU A 52 23.12 -8.01 -8.95
N ALA A 53 22.57 -8.30 -7.78
CA ALA A 53 23.26 -8.99 -6.69
C ALA A 53 23.23 -10.52 -6.81
N GLU A 54 22.62 -11.06 -7.87
CA GLU A 54 22.42 -12.50 -8.09
C GLU A 54 21.70 -13.19 -6.90
N ILE A 55 20.82 -12.47 -6.21
CA ILE A 55 20.02 -12.99 -5.10
C ILE A 55 18.70 -13.52 -5.66
N PRO A 56 18.38 -14.82 -5.48
CA PRO A 56 17.10 -15.37 -5.93
C PRO A 56 15.93 -14.78 -5.15
N ALA A 57 15.27 -13.77 -5.74
CA ALA A 57 14.14 -13.11 -5.14
C ALA A 57 13.18 -12.51 -6.17
N LYS A 58 11.91 -12.41 -5.80
CA LYS A 58 10.82 -11.81 -6.58
C LYS A 58 10.13 -10.71 -5.77
N VAL A 59 9.98 -9.52 -6.36
CA VAL A 59 9.22 -8.41 -5.77
C VAL A 59 7.81 -8.38 -6.36
N ILE A 60 6.81 -8.75 -5.56
CA ILE A 60 5.46 -9.08 -6.03
C ILE A 60 4.42 -8.18 -5.38
N GLY A 61 3.38 -7.82 -6.14
CA GLY A 61 2.28 -6.98 -5.68
C GLY A 61 2.04 -5.77 -6.57
N GLU A 62 1.25 -4.83 -6.08
CA GLU A 62 0.93 -3.58 -6.75
C GLU A 62 1.98 -2.50 -6.46
N ALA A 63 2.00 -1.45 -7.28
CA ALA A 63 2.97 -0.36 -7.11
C ALA A 63 2.97 0.21 -5.67
N SER A 64 1.80 0.41 -5.06
CA SER A 64 1.66 0.96 -3.71
C SER A 64 1.73 -0.08 -2.59
N LEU A 65 1.75 -1.38 -2.91
CA LEU A 65 1.75 -2.48 -1.94
C LEU A 65 2.38 -3.72 -2.57
N PHE A 66 3.63 -3.98 -2.20
CA PHE A 66 4.40 -5.13 -2.68
C PHE A 66 5.26 -5.70 -1.55
N ASP A 67 5.74 -6.91 -1.76
CA ASP A 67 6.65 -7.61 -0.84
C ASP A 67 7.72 -8.41 -1.61
N VAL A 68 8.74 -8.88 -0.89
CA VAL A 68 9.87 -9.66 -1.45
C VAL A 68 9.78 -11.11 -1.02
N PHE A 69 9.81 -12.00 -1.99
CA PHE A 69 9.87 -13.45 -1.80
C PHE A 69 11.25 -13.95 -2.21
N PHE A 70 12.04 -14.45 -1.26
CA PHE A 70 13.37 -15.02 -1.53
C PHE A 70 13.22 -16.47 -2.00
N THR A 71 13.07 -16.65 -3.30
CA THR A 71 12.86 -17.95 -3.94
C THR A 71 13.28 -17.88 -5.41
N GLU A 72 13.70 -19.03 -5.95
CA GLU A 72 13.96 -19.24 -7.39
C GLU A 72 12.69 -19.61 -8.16
N SER A 73 11.67 -20.11 -7.45
CA SER A 73 10.40 -20.54 -8.04
C SER A 73 9.52 -19.35 -8.41
N ASP A 74 8.63 -19.54 -9.39
CA ASP A 74 7.54 -18.62 -9.67
C ASP A 74 6.57 -18.54 -8.47
N VAL A 75 6.02 -17.34 -8.25
CA VAL A 75 5.12 -17.00 -7.15
C VAL A 75 4.01 -16.09 -7.69
#